data_AF-A0AAJ1CX53-F1
#
_entry.id   AF-A0AAJ1CX53-F1
#
_cell.length_a   1.000
_cell.length_b   1.000
_cell.length_c   1.000
_cell.angle_alpha   90.00
_cell.angle_beta   90.00
_cell.angle_gamma   90.00
#
_symmetry.space_group_name_H-M   'P 1'
#
loop_
_entity.id
_entity.type
_entity.pdbx_description
1 polymer ?
#
loop_
_entity_poly.entity_id
_entity_poly.type
_entity_poly.pdbx_seq_one_letter_code
_entity_poly.pdbx_strand_id
1 'polypeptide(L)'
;MSHDTDNEREAVQMYKTLRALKEGVDFMVNQLIRGNYLTTSTFTNNLLHLNRAFEPVQARMAVPGVMAVLLREDVLLAADLIATGRAIAMMNNFLVCVTGQEADGIPEKT
;
A
#
# COMPACT_ATOMS: atom_id res chain seq x y z
N MET A 1 -12.18 13.74 -27.84
CA MET A 1 -10.80 13.60 -28.35
C MET A 1 -9.75 14.24 -27.42
N SER A 2 -9.96 15.46 -26.86
CA SER A 2 -8.97 16.10 -25.96
C SER A 2 -8.88 15.50 -24.55
N HIS A 3 -9.99 15.02 -23.99
CA HIS A 3 -10.06 14.57 -22.59
C HIS A 3 -9.37 13.20 -22.37
N ASP A 4 -9.42 12.31 -23.36
CA ASP A 4 -8.79 10.99 -23.26
C ASP A 4 -7.27 11.07 -23.30
N THR A 5 -6.72 12.02 -24.07
CA THR A 5 -5.27 12.24 -24.16
C THR A 5 -4.70 12.89 -22.90
N ASP A 6 -5.49 13.71 -22.21
CA ASP A 6 -5.08 14.33 -20.94
C ASP A 6 -5.08 13.30 -19.80
N ASN A 7 -6.12 12.44 -19.74
CA ASN A 7 -6.19 11.33 -18.80
C ASN A 7 -5.02 10.34 -18.95
N GLU A 8 -4.62 10.01 -20.19
CA GLU A 8 -3.49 9.10 -20.42
C GLU A 8 -2.15 9.73 -19.99
N ARG A 9 -1.95 11.04 -20.24
CA ARG A 9 -0.75 11.75 -19.78
C ARG A 9 -0.67 11.84 -18.26
N GLU A 10 -1.79 12.10 -17.59
CA GLU A 10 -1.86 12.08 -16.13
C GLU A 10 -1.53 10.69 -15.57
N ALA A 11 -2.09 9.62 -16.15
CA ALA A 11 -1.80 8.26 -15.73
C ALA A 11 -0.31 7.90 -15.89
N VAL A 12 0.33 8.31 -16.99
CA VAL A 12 1.78 8.11 -17.21
C VAL A 12 2.61 8.90 -16.18
N GLN A 13 2.20 10.12 -15.84
CA GLN A 13 2.91 10.90 -14.82
C GLN A 13 2.74 10.29 -13.42
N MET A 14 1.54 9.82 -13.07
CA MET A 14 1.28 9.11 -11.83
C MET A 14 2.09 7.81 -11.74
N TYR A 15 2.21 7.06 -12.85
CA TYR A 15 3.10 5.90 -12.95
C TYR A 15 4.55 6.23 -12.56
N LYS A 16 5.12 7.32 -13.08
CA LYS A 16 6.49 7.71 -12.72
C LYS A 16 6.65 7.97 -11.21
N THR A 17 5.62 8.52 -10.57
CA THR A 17 5.65 8.75 -9.11
C THR A 17 5.49 7.47 -8.29
N LEU A 18 4.86 6.42 -8.82
CA LEU A 18 4.70 5.14 -8.12
C LEU A 18 6.04 4.47 -7.84
N ARG A 19 7.00 4.55 -8.76
CA ARG A 19 8.33 3.96 -8.57
C ARG A 19 9.08 4.60 -7.39
N ALA A 20 9.05 5.93 -7.29
CA ALA A 20 9.68 6.65 -6.17
C ALA A 20 9.00 6.32 -4.82
N LEU A 21 7.67 6.22 -4.81
CA LEU A 21 6.94 5.81 -3.59
C LEU A 21 7.26 4.37 -3.19
N LYS A 22 7.45 3.48 -4.16
CA LYS A 22 7.76 2.08 -3.92
C LYS A 22 9.09 1.91 -3.20
N GLU A 23 10.12 2.69 -3.51
CA GLU A 23 11.41 2.62 -2.81
C GLU A 23 11.25 2.87 -1.29
N GLY A 24 10.41 3.85 -0.90
CA GLY A 24 10.09 4.11 0.50
C GLY A 24 9.31 2.97 1.16
N VAL A 25 8.36 2.38 0.44
CA VAL A 25 7.61 1.21 0.91
C VAL A 25 8.52 0.00 1.10
N ASP A 26 9.45 -0.24 0.17
CA ASP A 26 10.39 -1.37 0.22
C ASP A 26 11.33 -1.30 1.40
N PHE A 27 11.78 -0.10 1.75
CA PHE A 27 12.56 0.10 2.95
C PHE A 27 11.79 -0.37 4.19
N MET A 28 10.52 0.03 4.33
CA MET A 28 9.68 -0.34 5.46
C MET A 28 9.31 -1.82 5.48
N VAL A 29 9.00 -2.41 4.32
CA VAL A 29 8.75 -3.85 4.18
C VAL A 29 9.97 -4.66 4.61
N ASN A 30 11.17 -4.26 4.19
CA ASN A 30 12.40 -4.93 4.60
C ASN A 30 12.65 -4.85 6.10
N GLN A 31 12.33 -3.72 6.74
CA GLN A 31 12.39 -3.61 8.20
C GLN A 31 11.40 -4.56 8.89
N LEU A 32 10.19 -4.74 8.35
CA LEU A 32 9.20 -5.69 8.88
C LEU A 32 9.61 -7.15 8.69
N ILE A 33 10.23 -7.50 7.56
CA ILE A 33 10.67 -8.87 7.29
C ILE A 33 11.88 -9.24 8.15
N ARG A 34 12.84 -8.33 8.31
CA ARG A 34 14.14 -8.62 8.93
C ARG A 34 14.22 -8.20 10.40
N GLY A 35 13.24 -7.46 10.89
CA GLY A 35 13.22 -6.97 12.26
C GLY A 35 13.04 -8.11 13.25
N ASN A 36 13.94 -8.21 14.23
CA ASN A 36 13.76 -9.08 15.39
C ASN A 36 12.88 -8.34 16.41
N TYR A 37 11.56 -8.43 16.24
CA TYR A 37 10.61 -7.75 17.10
C TYR A 37 10.49 -8.47 18.45
N LEU A 38 10.91 -7.81 19.52
CA LEU A 38 10.81 -8.34 20.90
C LEU A 38 9.41 -8.17 21.49
N THR A 39 8.59 -7.28 20.93
CA THR A 39 7.22 -7.01 21.39
C THR A 39 6.26 -6.77 20.24
N THR A 40 4.99 -7.15 20.45
CA THR A 40 3.88 -6.86 19.52
C THR A 40 3.69 -5.37 19.29
N SER A 41 3.94 -4.52 20.30
CA SER A 41 3.84 -3.07 20.18
C SER A 41 4.85 -2.49 19.18
N THR A 42 6.07 -3.01 19.16
CA THR A 42 7.11 -2.57 18.22
C THR A 42 6.76 -2.99 16.80
N PHE A 43 6.28 -4.23 16.62
CA PHE A 43 5.79 -4.71 15.33
C PHE A 43 4.61 -3.86 14.82
N THR A 44 3.63 -3.60 15.68
CA THR A 44 2.43 -2.80 15.34
C THR A 44 2.81 -1.38 14.91
N ASN A 45 3.76 -0.74 15.60
CA ASN A 45 4.24 0.58 15.23
C ASN A 45 4.90 0.58 13.84
N ASN A 46 5.74 -0.40 13.55
CA ASN A 46 6.38 -0.51 12.23
C ASN A 46 5.35 -0.81 11.12
N LEU A 47 4.35 -1.63 11.40
CA LEU A 47 3.25 -1.88 10.46
C LEU A 47 2.42 -0.61 10.22
N LEU A 48 2.16 0.20 11.25
CA LEU A 48 1.49 1.50 11.09
C LEU A 48 2.27 2.44 10.16
N HIS A 49 3.59 2.50 10.31
CA HIS A 49 4.44 3.28 9.41
C HIS A 49 4.40 2.74 7.96
N LEU A 50 4.38 1.42 7.77
CA LEU A 50 4.21 0.83 6.43
C LEU A 50 2.84 1.18 5.83
N ASN A 51 1.75 1.11 6.61
CA ASN A 51 0.41 1.50 6.14
C ASN A 51 0.40 2.95 5.62
N ARG A 52 0.96 3.88 6.40
CA ARG A 52 1.06 5.30 6.02
C ARG A 52 1.92 5.53 4.77
N ALA A 53 3.02 4.78 4.62
CA ALA A 53 3.86 4.86 3.44
C ALA A 53 3.16 4.29 2.18
N PHE A 54 2.29 3.29 2.35
CA PHE A 54 1.59 2.63 1.25
C PHE A 54 0.30 3.35 0.84
N GLU A 55 -0.32 4.15 1.70
CA GLU A 55 -1.56 4.87 1.41
C GLU A 55 -1.49 5.72 0.10
N PRO A 56 -0.43 6.53 -0.16
CA PRO A 56 -0.32 7.28 -1.42
C PRO A 56 -0.14 6.40 -2.66
N VAL A 57 0.39 5.19 -2.50
CA VAL A 57 0.52 4.18 -3.57
C VAL A 57 -0.85 3.61 -3.89
N GLN A 58 -1.59 3.18 -2.86
CA GLN A 58 -2.94 2.64 -3.00
C GLN A 58 -3.89 3.66 -3.64
N ALA A 59 -3.84 4.92 -3.21
CA ALA A 59 -4.65 6.00 -3.77
C ALA A 59 -4.38 6.19 -5.27
N ARG A 60 -3.11 6.12 -5.71
CA ARG A 60 -2.74 6.21 -7.14
C ARG A 60 -3.17 5.00 -7.94
N MET A 61 -3.05 3.79 -7.38
CA MET A 61 -3.50 2.56 -8.05
C MET A 61 -5.03 2.53 -8.24
N ALA A 62 -5.78 3.24 -7.40
CA ALA A 62 -7.23 3.38 -7.52
C ALA A 62 -7.65 4.38 -8.61
N VAL A 63 -6.73 5.21 -9.12
CA VAL A 63 -7.04 6.14 -10.22
C VAL A 63 -7.29 5.34 -11.52
N PRO A 64 -8.42 5.59 -12.22
CA PRO A 64 -8.72 4.93 -13.48
C PRO A 64 -7.57 5.02 -14.49
N GLY A 65 -7.26 3.92 -15.16
CA GLY A 65 -6.21 3.86 -16.18
C GLY A 65 -4.78 3.69 -15.66
N VAL A 66 -4.46 4.12 -14.43
CA VAL A 66 -3.09 3.97 -13.86
C VAL A 66 -2.68 2.51 -13.79
N MET A 67 -3.56 1.63 -13.28
CA MET A 67 -3.26 0.20 -13.20
C MET A 67 -3.09 -0.44 -14.58
N ALA A 68 -3.84 0.02 -15.59
CA ALA A 68 -3.71 -0.48 -16.96
C ALA A 68 -2.36 -0.07 -17.57
N VAL A 69 -1.92 1.18 -17.34
CA VAL A 69 -0.58 1.65 -17.72
C VAL A 69 0.49 0.84 -16.98
N LEU A 70 0.32 0.62 -15.68
CA LEU A 70 1.27 -0.15 -14.87
C LEU A 70 1.45 -1.59 -15.39
N LEU A 71 0.34 -2.28 -15.71
CA LEU A 71 0.38 -3.64 -16.27
C LEU A 71 1.01 -3.69 -17.66
N ARG A 72 0.89 -2.62 -18.44
CA ARG A 72 1.47 -2.51 -19.80
C ARG A 72 2.96 -2.19 -19.77
N GLU A 73 3.37 -1.24 -18.93
CA GLU A 73 4.74 -0.69 -18.92
C GLU A 73 5.66 -1.41 -17.93
N ASP A 74 5.15 -1.88 -16.79
CA ASP A 74 5.96 -2.49 -15.71
C ASP A 74 5.14 -3.51 -14.89
N VAL A 75 4.91 -4.69 -15.49
CA VAL A 75 4.11 -5.76 -14.88
C VAL A 75 4.68 -6.29 -13.56
N LEU A 76 6.01 -6.21 -13.39
CA LEU A 76 6.66 -6.65 -12.15
C LEU A 76 6.38 -5.68 -11.02
N LEU A 77 6.48 -4.36 -11.28
CA LEU A 77 6.08 -3.35 -10.31
C LEU A 77 4.59 -3.50 -9.95
N ALA A 78 3.73 -3.74 -10.93
CA ALA A 78 2.31 -4.00 -10.70
C ALA A 78 2.06 -5.19 -9.75
N ALA A 79 2.66 -6.33 -10.04
CA ALA A 79 2.52 -7.53 -9.22
C ALA A 79 3.01 -7.30 -7.79
N ASP A 80 4.14 -6.61 -7.63
CA ASP A 80 4.76 -6.33 -6.35
C ASP A 80 3.94 -5.36 -5.49
N LEU A 81 3.38 -4.29 -6.09
CA LEU A 81 2.47 -3.39 -5.39
C LEU A 81 1.20 -4.10 -4.91
N ILE A 82 0.62 -4.97 -5.74
CA ILE A 82 -0.55 -5.77 -5.36
C ILE A 82 -0.20 -6.73 -4.20
N ALA A 83 0.94 -7.42 -4.30
CA ALA A 83 1.40 -8.34 -3.27
C ALA A 83 1.66 -7.62 -1.94
N THR A 84 2.29 -6.45 -1.99
CA THR A 84 2.54 -5.60 -0.83
C THR A 84 1.24 -5.17 -0.15
N GLY A 85 0.26 -4.69 -0.92
CA GLY A 85 -1.05 -4.31 -0.37
C GLY A 85 -1.78 -5.48 0.30
N ARG A 86 -1.73 -6.67 -0.31
CA ARG A 86 -2.30 -7.90 0.29
C ARG A 86 -1.58 -8.30 1.58
N ALA A 87 -0.26 -8.21 1.61
CA ALA A 87 0.52 -8.52 2.81
C ALA A 87 0.17 -7.57 3.97
N ILE A 88 0.05 -6.27 3.69
CA ILE A 88 -0.39 -5.27 4.68
C ILE A 88 -1.79 -5.61 5.22
N ALA A 89 -2.75 -5.90 4.34
CA ALA A 89 -4.10 -6.25 4.75
C ALA A 89 -4.15 -7.51 5.63
N MET A 90 -3.38 -8.56 5.26
CA MET A 90 -3.27 -9.78 6.06
C MET A 90 -2.66 -9.52 7.44
N MET A 91 -1.59 -8.72 7.52
CA MET A 91 -0.95 -8.39 8.79
C MET A 91 -1.83 -7.53 9.69
N ASN A 92 -2.54 -6.54 9.13
CA ASN A 92 -3.50 -5.73 9.87
C ASN A 92 -4.62 -6.62 10.44
N ASN A 93 -5.16 -7.53 9.64
CA ASN A 93 -6.18 -8.48 10.09
C ASN A 93 -5.65 -9.41 11.20
N PHE A 94 -4.41 -9.88 11.07
CA PHE A 94 -3.78 -10.71 12.11
C PHE A 94 -3.62 -9.96 13.44
N LEU A 95 -3.27 -8.66 13.39
CA LEU A 95 -3.15 -7.86 14.62
C LEU A 95 -4.46 -7.73 15.38
N VAL A 96 -5.61 -7.65 14.71
CA VAL A 96 -6.93 -7.67 15.38
C VAL A 96 -7.08 -8.93 16.24
N CYS A 97 -6.66 -10.10 15.75
CA CYS A 97 -6.70 -11.34 16.51
C CYS A 97 -5.78 -11.36 17.73
N VAL A 98 -4.62 -10.67 17.65
CA VAL A 98 -3.57 -10.72 18.68
C VAL A 98 -3.75 -9.65 19.75
N THR A 99 -4.27 -8.48 19.39
CA THR A 99 -4.42 -7.36 20.33
C THR A 99 -5.83 -7.26 20.91
N GLY A 100 -6.82 -7.91 20.29
CA GLY A 100 -8.23 -7.78 20.67
C GLY A 100 -8.79 -6.37 20.47
N GLN A 101 -8.03 -5.46 19.82
CA GLN A 101 -8.54 -4.17 19.42
C GLN A 101 -9.32 -4.36 18.12
N GLU A 102 -10.64 -4.27 18.20
CA GLU A 102 -11.45 -3.99 17.02
C GLU A 102 -10.90 -2.72 16.37
N ALA A 103 -10.85 -2.70 15.03
CA ALA A 103 -10.43 -1.52 14.29
C ALA A 103 -11.26 -0.32 14.80
N ASP A 104 -10.59 0.62 15.46
CA ASP A 104 -11.18 1.78 16.11
C ASP A 104 -12.04 2.53 15.07
N GLY A 105 -13.37 2.35 15.08
CA GLY A 105 -14.20 2.93 14.02
C GLY A 105 -15.64 2.47 13.81
N ILE A 106 -16.23 1.54 14.57
CA ILE A 106 -17.70 1.33 14.50
C ILE A 106 -18.26 1.30 15.92
N PRO A 107 -19.00 2.35 16.36
CA PRO A 107 -19.71 2.27 17.62
C PRO A 107 -20.83 1.23 17.47
N GLU A 108 -20.77 0.18 18.29
CA GLU A 108 -21.92 -0.69 18.52
C GLU A 108 -23.10 0.19 18.97
N LYS A 109 -24.14 0.25 18.13
CA LYS A 109 -25.43 0.80 18.54
C LYS A 109 -25.99 -0.12 19.62
N THR A 110 -26.12 0.46 20.81
CA THR A 110 -26.96 -0.05 21.90
C THR A 110 -28.43 0.01 21.49
#